data_AF-A0A4R4DPF8-F1
#
_entry.id   AF-A0A4R4DPF8-F1
#
_cell.length_a   1.000
_cell.length_b   1.000
_cell.length_c   1.000
_cell.angle_alpha   90.00
_cell.angle_beta   90.00
_cell.angle_gamma   90.00
#
_symmetry.space_group_name_H-M   'P 1'
#
loop_
_entity.id
_entity.type
_entity.pdbx_description
1 polymer ?
#
loop_
_entity_poly.entity_id
_entity_poly.type
_entity_poly.pdbx_seq_one_letter_code
_entity_poly.pdbx_strand_id
1 'polypeptide(L)'
;MTPRTPLDHLREKLWLKMLPDSIEVPTGPGGSPVITKPIAQATVDDVAFAAEALFRQSVALHRKADALRQIHDLARRAGAVGAVNATAAAARMVDVAE
;
A
#
# COMPACT_ATOMS: atom_id res chain seq x y z
N MET A 1 11.18 27.05 -24.99
CA MET A 1 10.28 27.00 -23.82
C MET A 1 9.28 25.89 -24.07
N THR A 2 9.43 24.75 -23.41
CA THR A 2 8.43 23.68 -23.51
C THR A 2 7.13 24.23 -22.92
N PRO A 3 5.99 24.17 -23.63
CA PRO A 3 4.74 24.69 -23.09
C PRO A 3 4.40 23.92 -21.82
N ARG A 4 4.13 24.67 -20.74
CA ARG A 4 3.82 24.10 -19.42
C ARG A 4 2.49 23.36 -19.54
N THR A 5 2.48 22.06 -19.28
CA THR A 5 1.24 21.28 -19.39
C THR A 5 0.32 21.62 -18.21
N PRO A 6 -1.00 21.40 -18.32
CA PRO A 6 -1.92 21.53 -17.19
C PRO A 6 -1.46 20.71 -15.98
N LEU A 7 -0.90 19.52 -16.22
CA LEU A 7 -0.35 18.65 -15.17
C LEU A 7 0.84 19.28 -14.44
N ASP A 8 1.78 19.90 -15.18
CA ASP A 8 2.92 20.60 -14.57
C ASP A 8 2.45 21.76 -13.70
N HIS A 9 1.43 22.50 -14.17
CA HIS A 9 0.87 23.60 -13.41
C HIS A 9 0.20 23.12 -12.10
N LEU A 10 -0.56 22.02 -12.16
CA LEU A 10 -1.19 21.41 -10.99
C LEU A 10 -0.15 20.97 -9.94
N ARG A 11 0.93 20.31 -10.37
CA ARG A 11 2.02 19.86 -9.47
C ARG A 11 2.74 21.02 -8.78
N GLU A 12 3.02 22.09 -9.53
CA GLU A 12 3.72 23.26 -9.02
C GLU A 12 2.86 24.11 -8.08
N LYS A 13 1.56 24.26 -8.37
CA LYS A 13 0.70 25.23 -7.69
C LYS A 13 -0.17 24.63 -6.57
N LEU A 14 -0.53 23.36 -6.62
CA LEU A 14 -1.55 22.77 -5.73
C LEU A 14 -1.03 21.66 -4.80
N TRP A 15 0.26 21.66 -4.44
CA TRP A 15 0.89 20.60 -3.63
C TRP A 15 0.71 19.16 -4.16
N LEU A 16 0.34 19.01 -5.44
CA LEU A 16 0.17 17.72 -6.10
C LEU A 16 1.52 17.14 -6.59
N LYS A 17 2.63 17.42 -5.90
CA LYS A 17 3.98 17.03 -6.32
C LYS A 17 4.15 15.51 -6.47
N MET A 18 3.39 14.74 -5.70
CA MET A 18 3.42 13.27 -5.72
C MET A 18 2.49 12.66 -6.77
N LEU A 19 1.73 13.49 -7.50
CA LEU A 19 0.83 12.99 -8.54
C LEU A 19 1.67 12.34 -9.65
N PRO A 20 1.47 11.05 -9.98
CA PRO A 20 2.30 10.33 -10.92
C PRO A 20 1.99 10.74 -12.37
N ASP A 21 2.91 10.49 -13.30
CA ASP A 21 2.68 10.75 -14.74
C ASP A 21 1.69 9.77 -15.36
N SER A 22 1.60 8.56 -14.80
CA SER A 22 0.69 7.50 -15.23
C SER A 22 0.04 6.83 -14.02
N ILE A 23 -1.18 6.35 -14.22
CA ILE A 23 -1.96 5.63 -13.22
C ILE A 23 -2.31 4.24 -13.74
N GLU A 24 -2.44 3.29 -12.82
CA GLU A 24 -2.97 1.96 -13.07
C GLU A 24 -4.47 1.95 -12.77
N VAL A 25 -5.27 1.71 -13.79
CA VAL A 25 -6.74 1.71 -13.71
C VAL A 25 -7.23 0.27 -13.81
N PRO A 26 -7.85 -0.29 -12.76
CA PRO A 26 -8.53 -1.57 -12.84
C PRO A 26 -9.82 -1.44 -13.67
N THR A 27 -10.00 -2.26 -14.72
CA THR A 27 -11.13 -2.15 -15.65
C THR A 27 -12.10 -3.33 -15.62
N GLY A 28 -11.83 -4.36 -14.81
CA GLY A 28 -12.70 -5.54 -14.71
C GLY A 28 -12.97 -6.00 -13.27
N PRO A 29 -13.91 -6.96 -13.11
CA PRO A 29 -14.28 -7.51 -11.80
C PRO A 29 -13.06 -8.09 -11.07
N GLY A 30 -12.94 -7.80 -9.77
CA GLY A 30 -11.78 -8.22 -8.99
C GLY A 30 -10.51 -7.39 -9.22
N GLY A 31 -10.59 -6.32 -10.03
CA GLY A 31 -9.47 -5.42 -10.27
C GLY A 31 -8.53 -5.90 -11.38
N SER A 32 -9.02 -6.75 -12.30
CA SER A 32 -8.28 -7.20 -13.47
C SER A 32 -9.20 -7.23 -14.69
N PRO A 33 -8.74 -6.82 -15.89
CA PRO A 33 -7.38 -6.38 -16.20
C PRO A 33 -7.08 -4.98 -15.63
N VAL A 34 -5.79 -4.65 -15.54
CA VAL A 34 -5.29 -3.33 -15.15
C VAL A 34 -4.68 -2.68 -16.38
N ILE A 35 -5.09 -1.46 -16.68
CA ILE A 35 -4.51 -0.67 -17.77
C ILE A 35 -3.68 0.48 -17.21
N THR A 36 -2.52 0.72 -17.80
CA THR A 36 -1.71 1.91 -17.48
C THR A 36 -2.11 3.04 -18.41
N LYS A 37 -2.46 4.20 -17.86
CA LYS A 37 -2.83 5.38 -18.63
C LYS A 37 -2.06 6.61 -18.17
N PRO A 38 -1.63 7.52 -19.07
CA PRO A 38 -1.13 8.83 -18.67
C PRO A 38 -2.22 9.59 -17.90
N ILE A 39 -1.87 10.20 -16.78
CA ILE A 39 -2.87 10.90 -15.95
C ILE A 39 -3.48 12.10 -16.68
N ALA A 40 -2.72 12.69 -17.62
CA ALA A 40 -3.20 13.75 -18.49
C ALA A 40 -4.33 13.32 -19.44
N GLN A 41 -4.54 12.00 -19.61
CA GLN A 41 -5.59 11.40 -20.44
C GLN A 41 -6.58 10.56 -19.61
N ALA A 42 -6.44 10.57 -18.28
CA ALA A 42 -7.32 9.84 -17.38
C ALA A 42 -8.64 10.59 -17.20
N THR A 43 -9.74 9.84 -17.14
CA THR A 43 -11.04 10.37 -16.72
C THR A 43 -11.11 10.51 -15.20
N VAL A 44 -12.14 11.17 -14.68
CA VAL A 44 -12.38 11.24 -13.23
C VAL A 44 -12.59 9.83 -12.65
N ASP A 45 -13.32 8.97 -13.35
CA ASP A 45 -13.55 7.59 -12.92
C ASP A 45 -12.26 6.76 -12.93
N ASP A 46 -11.39 6.95 -13.92
CA ASP A 46 -10.08 6.30 -13.97
C ASP A 46 -9.25 6.64 -12.72
N VAL A 47 -9.22 7.93 -12.34
CA VAL A 47 -8.52 8.39 -11.14
C VAL A 47 -9.16 7.81 -9.87
N ALA A 48 -10.49 7.75 -9.80
CA ALA A 48 -11.20 7.15 -8.66
C ALA A 48 -10.87 5.66 -8.50
N PHE A 49 -10.87 4.90 -9.59
CA PHE A 49 -10.53 3.48 -9.57
C PHE A 49 -9.06 3.23 -9.22
N ALA A 50 -8.15 4.05 -9.75
CA ALA A 50 -6.73 3.98 -9.40
C ALA A 50 -6.49 4.32 -7.92
N ALA A 51 -7.17 5.35 -7.39
CA ALA A 51 -7.08 5.74 -5.98
C ALA A 51 -7.58 4.62 -5.04
N GLU A 52 -8.73 4.01 -5.35
CA GLU A 52 -9.28 2.89 -4.57
C GLU A 52 -8.38 1.66 -4.63
N ALA A 53 -7.75 1.38 -5.78
CA ALA A 53 -6.77 0.30 -5.89
C ALA A 53 -5.55 0.54 -4.99
N LEU A 54 -4.98 1.74 -5.01
CA LEU A 54 -3.86 2.12 -4.12
C LEU A 54 -4.26 2.08 -2.65
N PHE A 55 -5.47 2.52 -2.30
CA PHE A 55 -5.96 2.44 -0.93
C PHE A 55 -6.06 0.99 -0.44
N ARG A 56 -6.61 0.09 -1.26
CA ARG A 56 -6.65 -1.34 -0.92
C ARG A 56 -5.25 -1.94 -0.75
N GLN A 57 -4.30 -1.58 -1.60
CA GLN A 57 -2.89 -1.99 -1.44
C GLN A 57 -2.30 -1.46 -0.13
N SER A 58 -2.57 -0.19 0.22
CA SER A 58 -2.13 0.41 1.48
C SER A 58 -2.70 -0.35 2.68
N VAL A 59 -3.99 -0.64 2.70
CA VAL A 59 -4.63 -1.43 3.78
C VAL A 59 -4.01 -2.82 3.88
N ALA A 60 -3.77 -3.49 2.75
CA ALA A 60 -3.12 -4.81 2.74
C ALA A 60 -1.69 -4.75 3.29
N LEU A 61 -0.93 -3.70 2.97
CA LEU A 61 0.42 -3.49 3.50
C LEU A 61 0.40 -3.23 5.00
N HIS A 62 -0.52 -2.38 5.49
CA HIS A 62 -0.69 -2.13 6.93
C HIS A 62 -1.03 -3.41 7.68
N ARG A 63 -1.97 -4.22 7.19
CA ARG A 63 -2.32 -5.51 7.81
C ARG A 63 -1.12 -6.45 7.91
N LYS A 64 -0.28 -6.50 6.87
CA LYS A 64 0.96 -7.30 6.89
C LYS A 64 1.94 -6.77 7.93
N ALA A 65 2.15 -5.45 8.00
CA ALA A 65 3.02 -4.82 8.99
C ALA A 65 2.54 -5.07 10.42
N ASP A 66 1.23 -4.95 10.66
CA ASP A 66 0.61 -5.22 11.96
C ASP A 66 0.77 -6.69 12.37
N ALA A 67 0.60 -7.64 11.45
CA ALA A 67 0.83 -9.06 11.73
C ALA A 67 2.28 -9.34 12.13
N LEU A 68 3.26 -8.71 11.46
CA LEU A 68 4.67 -8.81 11.84
C LEU A 68 4.92 -8.22 13.23
N ARG A 69 4.30 -7.08 13.57
CA ARG A 69 4.39 -6.48 14.91
C ARG A 69 3.81 -7.40 15.98
N GLN A 70 2.66 -8.01 15.72
CA GLN A 70 2.02 -8.92 16.66
C GLN A 70 2.88 -10.17 16.93
N ILE A 71 3.45 -10.79 15.90
CA ILE A 71 4.34 -11.95 16.08
C ILE A 71 5.60 -11.54 16.86
N HIS A 72 6.18 -10.38 16.56
CA HIS A 72 7.31 -9.85 17.34
C HIS A 72 6.94 -9.70 18.82
N ASP A 73 5.81 -9.07 19.12
CA ASP A 73 5.38 -8.80 20.49
C ASP A 73 5.08 -10.09 21.26
N LEU A 74 4.47 -11.09 20.62
CA LEU A 74 4.26 -12.42 21.18
C LEU A 74 5.60 -13.11 21.49
N ALA A 75 6.56 -13.07 20.57
CA ALA A 75 7.89 -13.63 20.79
C ALA A 75 8.60 -12.95 21.97
N ARG A 76 8.50 -11.63 22.10
CA ARG A 76 9.07 -10.88 23.24
C ARG A 76 8.43 -11.27 24.56
N ARG A 77 7.10 -11.41 24.60
CA ARG A 77 6.37 -11.90 25.78
C ARG A 77 6.81 -13.32 26.18
N ALA A 78 7.17 -14.15 25.20
CA ALA A 78 7.75 -15.47 25.39
C ALA A 78 9.25 -15.45 25.79
N GLY A 79 9.81 -14.28 26.11
CA GLY A 79 11.20 -14.10 26.53
C GLY A 79 12.23 -14.11 25.40
N ALA A 80 11.82 -14.09 24.13
CA ALA A 80 12.77 -14.09 23.01
C ALA A 80 13.55 -12.77 22.87
N VAL A 81 14.81 -12.88 22.44
CA VAL A 81 15.72 -11.74 22.23
C VAL A 81 16.51 -11.88 20.93
N GLY A 82 16.81 -10.74 20.30
CA GLY A 82 17.75 -10.66 19.17
C GLY A 82 17.39 -11.59 18.01
N ALA A 83 18.28 -12.54 17.73
CA ALA A 83 18.22 -13.44 16.58
C ALA A 83 17.39 -14.72 16.80
N VAL A 84 16.68 -14.84 17.92
CA VAL A 84 15.78 -15.98 18.19
C VAL A 84 14.67 -16.02 17.14
N ASN A 85 14.32 -17.24 16.70
CA ASN A 85 13.21 -17.44 15.77
C ASN A 85 11.88 -16.99 16.39
N ALA A 86 11.28 -15.96 15.80
CA ALA A 86 10.09 -15.30 16.36
C ALA A 86 8.84 -16.19 16.34
N THR A 87 8.63 -17.00 15.31
CA THR A 87 7.43 -17.85 15.21
C THR A 87 7.50 -19.00 16.22
N ALA A 88 8.64 -19.67 16.33
CA ALA A 88 8.87 -20.71 17.32
C ALA A 88 8.76 -20.18 18.76
N ALA A 89 9.23 -18.96 19.01
CA ALA A 89 9.09 -18.33 20.32
C ALA A 89 7.64 -17.93 20.63
N ALA A 90 6.94 -17.31 19.69
CA ALA A 90 5.55 -16.91 19.85
C ALA A 90 4.62 -18.10 20.07
N ALA A 91 4.87 -19.25 19.43
CA ALA A 91 4.09 -20.48 19.60
C ALA A 91 4.02 -20.93 21.07
N ARG A 92 5.10 -20.75 21.85
CA ARG A 92 5.12 -21.07 23.29
C ARG A 92 4.10 -20.28 24.12
N MET A 93 3.58 -19.15 23.62
CA MET A 93 2.52 -18.40 24.30
C MET A 93 1.13 -18.96 24.06
N VAL A 94 0.96 -19.74 22.99
CA VAL A 94 -0.30 -20.45 22.72
C VAL A 94 -0.38 -21.69 23.60
N ASP A 95 0.72 -22.42 23.75
CA ASP A 95 0.80 -23.64 24.56
C ASP A 95 0.61 -23.41 26.08
N VAL A 96 0.77 -22.17 26.55
CA VAL A 96 0.61 -21.78 27.96
C VAL A 96 -0.83 -21.33 28.27
N ALA A 97 -1.66 -21.12 27.24
CA ALA A 97 -3.05 -20.68 27.37
C ALA A 97 -4.07 -21.84 27.32
N GLU A 98 -3.65 -23.05 26.95
CA GLU A 98 -4.38 -24.32 27.19
C GLU A 98 -4.09 -24.88 28.58
#